data_AF-A0A972EH46-F1
#
_entry.id   AF-A0A972EH46-F1
#
_cell.length_a   1.000
_cell.length_b   1.000
_cell.length_c   1.000
_cell.angle_alpha   90.00
_cell.angle_beta   90.00
_cell.angle_gamma   90.00
#
_symmetry.space_group_name_H-M   'P 1'
#
loop_
_entity.id
_entity.type
_entity.pdbx_description
1 polymer ?
#
loop_
_entity_poly.entity_id
_entity_poly.type
_entity_poly.pdbx_seq_one_letter_code
_entity_poly.pdbx_strand_id
1 'polypeptide(L)' 'EPSEELIKDLQNHVKKTTAPYKYPRVIEFVDELPKTVNGKIRRVEIRERDLKKG' A
#
# COMPACT_ATOMS: atom_id res chain seq x y z
N GLU A 1 -1.58 -14.46 -6.08
CA GLU A 1 -2.86 -13.74 -5.91
C GLU A 1 -2.84 -13.00 -4.58
N PRO A 2 -3.67 -11.96 -4.40
CA PRO A 2 -3.87 -11.30 -3.11
C PRO A 2 -4.28 -12.32 -2.04
N SER A 3 -3.54 -12.40 -0.93
CA SER A 3 -3.86 -13.30 0.19
C SER A 3 -3.38 -12.72 1.52
N GLU A 4 -3.99 -13.14 2.64
CA GLU A 4 -3.56 -12.73 3.98
C GLU A 4 -2.13 -13.18 4.30
N GLU A 5 -1.74 -14.36 3.81
CA GLU A 5 -0.37 -14.87 3.93
C GLU A 5 0.63 -13.94 3.22
N LEU A 6 0.32 -13.53 1.99
CA LEU A 6 1.16 -12.60 1.24
C LEU A 6 1.28 -11.24 1.92
N ILE A 7 0.20 -10.73 2.53
CA ILE A 7 0.25 -9.49 3.33
C ILE A 7 1.26 -9.65 4.47
N LYS A 8 1.17 -10.75 5.22
CA LYS A 8 2.05 -11.02 6.36
C LYS A 8 3.51 -11.12 5.93
N ASP A 9 3.77 -11.77 4.80
CA ASP A 9 5.12 -11.90 4.25
C ASP A 9 5.70 -10.55 3.82
N LEU A 10 4.93 -9.73 3.11
CA LEU A 10 5.36 -8.37 2.73
C LEU A 10 5.65 -7.51 3.97
N GLN A 11 4.78 -7.55 4.98
CA GLN A 11 5.00 -6.83 6.23
C GLN A 11 6.27 -7.31 6.96
N ASN A 12 6.46 -8.62 7.05
CA ASN A 12 7.65 -9.21 7.69
C ASN A 12 8.93 -8.86 6.94
N HIS A 13 8.88 -8.85 5.60
CA HIS A 13 10.01 -8.42 4.78
C HIS A 13 10.37 -6.96 5.08
N VAL A 14 9.40 -6.04 5.06
CA VAL A 14 9.68 -4.60 5.33
C VAL A 14 10.17 -4.38 6.77
N LYS A 15 9.64 -5.11 7.76
CA LYS A 15 10.11 -5.04 9.15
C LYS A 15 11.58 -5.47 9.29
N LYS A 16 12.05 -6.41 8.48
CA LYS A 16 13.44 -6.89 8.49
C LYS A 16 14.39 -5.97 7.72
N THR A 17 13.93 -5.35 6.64
CA THR A 17 14.76 -4.51 5.77
C THR A 17 14.79 -3.04 6.19
N THR A 18 13.81 -2.59 6.96
CA THR A 18 13.69 -1.19 7.40
C THR A 18 13.54 -1.10 8.93
N ALA A 19 13.53 0.13 9.45
CA ALA A 19 13.31 0.34 10.88
C ALA A 19 11.92 -0.19 11.31
N PRO A 20 11.80 -0.81 12.50
CA PRO A 20 10.57 -1.49 12.94
C PRO A 20 9.29 -0.65 12.92
N TYR A 21 9.38 0.68 12.92
CA TYR A 21 8.23 1.59 12.91
C TYR A 21 7.80 2.04 11.50
N LYS A 22 8.61 1.77 10.46
CA LYS A 22 8.36 2.20 9.06
C LYS A 22 7.58 1.20 8.22
N TYR A 23 7.22 0.04 8.77
CA TYR A 23 6.48 -0.98 8.03
C TYR A 23 5.04 -0.54 7.69
N PRO A 24 4.48 -1.02 6.57
CA PRO A 24 3.09 -0.77 6.21
C PRO A 24 2.14 -1.50 7.15
N ARG A 25 1.24 -0.75 7.80
CA ARG A 25 0.21 -1.32 8.71
C ARG A 25 -0.99 -1.89 7.95
N VAL A 26 -1.27 -1.34 6.78
CA VAL A 26 -2.35 -1.74 5.88
C VAL A 26 -1.74 -1.99 4.51
N ILE A 27 -2.14 -3.08 3.86
CA ILE A 27 -1.78 -3.41 2.48
C ILE A 27 -3.08 -3.71 1.76
N GLU A 28 -3.35 -2.99 0.68
CA GLU A 28 -4.47 -3.24 -0.22
C GLU A 28 -3.92 -3.57 -1.60
N PHE A 29 -4.39 -4.66 -2.19
CA PHE A 29 -4.07 -5.01 -3.56
C PHE A 29 -5.10 -4.37 -4.48
N VAL A 30 -4.60 -3.68 -5.51
CA VAL A 30 -5.43 -3.02 -6.53
C VAL A 30 -4.91 -3.44 -7.89
N ASP A 31 -5.80 -3.53 -8.87
CA ASP A 31 -5.42 -3.84 -10.25
C ASP A 31 -4.56 -2.73 -10.86
N GLU A 32 -4.85 -1.48 -10.50
CA GLU A 32 -4.07 -0.33 -10.95
C GLU A 32 -4.00 0.81 -9.92
N LEU A 33 -2.85 1.49 -9.89
CA LEU A 33 -2.65 2.70 -9.11
C LEU A 33 -3.15 3.94 -9.86
N PRO A 34 -3.82 4.89 -9.19
CA PRO A 34 -4.23 6.13 -9.81
C PRO A 34 -2.98 6.92 -10.23
N LYS A 35 -2.92 7.31 -11.50
CA LYS A 35 -1.81 8.05 -12.10
C LYS A 35 -2.30 9.33 -12.77
N THR A 36 -1.42 10.30 -12.88
CA THR A 36 -1.61 11.48 -13.73
C THR A 36 -1.46 11.11 -15.20
N VAL A 37 -1.82 12.03 -16.10
CA VAL A 37 -1.63 11.88 -17.56
C VAL A 37 -0.17 11.58 -17.97
N ASN A 38 0.82 11.98 -17.14
CA ASN A 38 2.24 11.66 -17.34
C ASN A 38 2.74 10.49 -16.47
N GLY A 39 1.84 9.67 -15.93
CA GLY A 39 2.17 8.41 -15.24
C GLY A 39 2.61 8.53 -13.78
N LYS A 40 2.64 9.73 -13.18
CA LYS A 40 3.00 9.89 -11.76
C LYS A 40 1.86 9.41 -10.87
N ILE A 41 2.18 8.64 -9.83
CA ILE A 41 1.18 8.16 -8.87
C ILE A 41 0.51 9.34 -8.15
N ARG A 42 -0.82 9.39 -8.19
CA ARG A 42 -1.63 10.40 -7.52
C ARG A 42 -1.91 10.01 -6.07
N ARG A 43 -0.92 10.25 -5.19
CA ARG A 43 -1.04 9.93 -3.75
C ARG A 43 -2.20 10.64 -3.05
N VAL A 44 -2.59 11.83 -3.51
CA VAL A 44 -3.74 12.58 -2.95
C VAL A 44 -5.03 11.76 -3.09
N GLU A 45 -5.26 11.19 -4.27
CA GLU A 45 -6.45 10.38 -4.52
C GLU A 45 -6.46 9.09 -3.70
N ILE A 46 -5.31 8.46 -3.51
CA ILE A 46 -5.18 7.28 -2.63
C ILE A 46 -5.62 7.65 -1.20
N ARG A 47 -5.14 8.78 -0.67
CA ARG A 47 -5.52 9.25 0.67
C ARG A 47 -7.01 9.58 0.77
N GLU A 48 -7.59 10.21 -0.25
CA GLU A 48 -9.03 10.51 -0.27
C GLU A 48 -9.89 9.23 -0.30
N ARG A 49 -9.47 8.21 -1.03
CA ARG A 49 -10.13 6.90 -1.03
C ARG A 49 -10.07 6.24 0.35
N ASP A 50 -8.91 6.29 1.00
CA ASP A 50 -8.74 5.77 2.37
C ASP A 50 -9.64 6.51 3.38
N LEU A 51 -9.71 7.84 3.29
CA LEU A 51 -10.55 8.66 4.17
C LEU A 51 -12.05 8.40 3.98
N LYS A 52 -12.50 8.07 2.77
CA LYS A 52 -13.91 7.74 2.48
C LYS A 52 -14.31 6.35 2.95
N LYS A 53 -13.35 5.46 3.22
CA LYS A 53 -13.61 4.09 3.70
C LYS A 53 -13.80 4.02 5.22
N GLY A 54 -13.34 5.03 5.96
CA GLY A 54 -13.54 5.17 7.41
C GLY A 54 -14.83 5.91 7.73
#